data_AF-A0A938V541-F1
#
_entry.id   AF-A0A938V541-F1
#
_cell.length_a   1.000
_cell.length_b   1.000
_cell.length_c   1.000
_cell.angle_alpha   90.00
_cell.angle_beta   90.00
_cell.angle_gamma   90.00
#
_symmetry.space_group_name_H-M   'P 1'
#
loop_
_entity.id
_entity.type
_entity.pdbx_description
1 polymer ?
#
loop_
_entity_poly.entity_id
_entity_poly.type
_entity_poly.pdbx_seq_one_letter_code
_entity_poly.pdbx_strand_id
1 'polypeptide(L)'
;MSGKERVPVAVPLQPHLADHRFEGRAVFPAVEALQLLARTVSERFPHVPVLTSRDASFPRFLPVPARAACLEAVVELEPCSDRAVTARLLTQTRIGAAGMGRMLEHAEVTFAPAPSPSPPPASVLAAPSGPGLTVRSTDLYGAMVPFGPAYHNARDPIVLTPDGAAGRVVCPHLPYPGGPLGSPFPFDAAFHIACGWGERHVGAVLFPAGFQSRFVARPTEPGGTYLCRVIPHAERSADCPAWASFDLWIFDPDANLREVCFGVRMEDVSRGRFRPPDWGLWDGTDPLAPLKCDLLDLVAFELPAVLQPLAASTLTPGELELASGLGERRRPSFVAARTALKRLARRLAQPPADDTTLRTIAADGMRPICPAGTEAPYCSVAHDRRFVVAVAAGGPVGVDVEPVADP
;
A
#
# COMPACT_ATOMS: atom_id res chain seq x y z
N MET A 1 7.09 0.95 39.35
CA MET A 1 7.37 -0.46 38.97
C MET A 1 6.32 -0.87 37.96
N SER A 2 6.64 -0.85 36.67
CA SER A 2 5.71 -1.30 35.63
C SER A 2 5.80 -2.82 35.55
N GLY A 3 4.79 -3.51 36.09
CA GLY A 3 4.68 -4.96 35.98
C GLY A 3 4.04 -5.33 34.65
N LYS A 4 4.51 -6.43 34.05
CA LYS A 4 3.83 -7.04 32.91
C LYS A 4 2.49 -7.61 33.36
N GLU A 5 1.41 -7.25 32.69
CA GLU A 5 0.09 -7.85 32.88
C GLU A 5 -0.12 -8.92 31.81
N ARG A 6 -0.71 -10.06 32.17
CA ARG A 6 -1.11 -11.10 31.21
C ARG A 6 -2.61 -11.28 31.26
N VAL A 7 -3.25 -11.05 30.12
CA VAL A 7 -4.70 -11.16 29.94
C VAL A 7 -4.98 -12.40 29.09
N PRO A 8 -5.56 -13.47 29.66
CA PRO A 8 -6.07 -14.57 28.85
C PRO A 8 -7.17 -14.07 27.93
N VAL A 9 -7.12 -14.48 26.66
CA VAL A 9 -8.12 -14.12 25.66
C VAL A 9 -8.56 -15.36 24.90
N ALA A 10 -9.87 -15.48 24.68
CA ALA A 10 -10.46 -16.47 23.81
C ALA A 10 -11.02 -15.75 22.58
N VAL A 11 -10.44 -15.97 21.41
CA VAL A 11 -10.85 -15.33 20.16
C VAL A 11 -11.86 -16.23 19.46
N PRO A 12 -13.13 -15.82 19.28
CA PRO A 12 -14.10 -16.60 18.52
C PRO A 12 -13.62 -16.81 17.08
N LEU A 13 -13.57 -18.07 16.64
CA LEU A 13 -13.12 -18.40 15.30
C LEU A 13 -14.26 -18.22 14.29
N GLN A 14 -14.22 -17.07 13.62
CA GLN A 14 -15.18 -16.75 12.56
C GLN A 14 -14.88 -17.55 11.28
N PRO A 15 -15.91 -17.91 10.48
CA PRO A 15 -15.71 -18.74 9.29
C PRO A 15 -14.70 -18.19 8.29
N HIS A 16 -14.64 -16.86 8.12
CA HIS A 16 -13.71 -16.22 7.19
C HIS A 16 -12.24 -16.49 7.53
N LEU A 17 -11.88 -16.72 8.80
CA LEU A 17 -10.49 -16.99 9.20
C LEU A 17 -9.94 -18.29 8.58
N ALA A 18 -10.81 -19.21 8.15
CA ALA A 18 -10.41 -20.43 7.43
C ALA A 18 -9.89 -20.17 6.01
N ASP A 19 -10.18 -18.98 5.46
CA ASP A 19 -9.73 -18.53 4.14
C ASP A 19 -8.34 -17.88 4.20
N HIS A 20 -7.86 -17.44 5.35
CA HIS A 20 -6.49 -16.94 5.45
C HIS A 20 -5.51 -18.12 5.62
N ARG A 21 -4.79 -18.48 4.56
CA ARG A 21 -4.04 -19.76 4.50
C ARG A 21 -2.56 -19.58 4.20
N PHE A 22 -1.75 -20.49 4.73
CA PHE A 22 -0.34 -20.65 4.41
C PHE A 22 -0.01 -22.15 4.42
N GLU A 23 0.69 -22.64 3.38
CA GLU A 23 1.02 -24.07 3.20
C GLU A 23 -0.19 -25.01 3.42
N GLY A 24 -1.36 -24.62 2.90
CA GLY A 24 -2.60 -25.39 2.98
C GLY A 24 -3.30 -25.37 4.35
N ARG A 25 -2.80 -24.61 5.32
CA ARG A 25 -3.36 -24.51 6.67
C ARG A 25 -3.90 -23.11 6.94
N ALA A 26 -5.00 -23.01 7.68
CA ALA A 26 -5.51 -21.72 8.15
C ALA A 26 -4.55 -21.12 9.19
N VAL A 27 -4.24 -19.85 9.02
CA VAL A 27 -3.33 -19.07 9.88
C VAL A 27 -4.02 -17.78 10.26
N PHE A 28 -3.89 -17.39 11.52
CA PHE A 28 -4.50 -16.18 12.04
C PHE A 28 -3.82 -14.96 11.40
N PRO A 29 -4.55 -14.07 10.70
CA PRO A 29 -3.96 -12.95 10.00
C PRO A 29 -3.23 -11.99 10.95
N ALA A 30 -2.11 -11.41 10.50
CA ALA A 30 -1.39 -10.41 11.26
C ALA A 30 -2.28 -9.19 11.59
N VAL A 31 -3.13 -8.78 10.64
CA VAL A 31 -4.09 -7.68 10.82
C VAL A 31 -5.14 -7.96 11.91
N GLU A 32 -5.55 -9.22 12.09
CA GLU A 32 -6.47 -9.62 13.17
C GLU A 32 -5.74 -9.67 14.52
N ALA A 33 -4.47 -10.07 14.54
CA ALA A 33 -3.64 -9.99 15.73
C ALA A 33 -3.51 -8.54 16.22
N LEU A 34 -3.24 -7.59 15.32
CA LEU A 34 -3.22 -6.16 15.67
C LEU A 34 -4.58 -5.69 16.21
N GLN A 35 -5.68 -6.15 15.62
CA GLN A 35 -7.03 -5.79 16.07
C GLN A 35 -7.32 -6.31 17.48
N LEU A 36 -6.91 -7.54 17.79
CA LEU A 36 -7.01 -8.11 19.13
C LEU A 36 -6.17 -7.32 20.14
N LEU A 37 -4.89 -7.04 19.82
CA LEU A 37 -3.99 -6.30 20.69
C LEU A 37 -4.51 -4.88 20.96
N ALA A 38 -4.97 -4.17 19.93
CA ALA A 38 -5.57 -2.84 20.08
C ALA A 38 -6.82 -2.86 20.96
N ARG A 39 -7.70 -3.86 20.79
CA ARG A 39 -8.89 -4.01 21.64
C ARG A 39 -8.50 -4.20 23.10
N THR A 40 -7.63 -5.16 23.39
CA THR A 40 -7.18 -5.43 24.77
C THR A 40 -6.49 -4.22 25.41
N VAL A 41 -5.66 -3.50 24.66
CA VAL A 41 -5.04 -2.26 25.15
C VAL A 41 -6.08 -1.18 25.41
N SER A 42 -7.07 -0.98 24.53
CA SER A 42 -8.10 0.04 24.74
C SER A 42 -9.01 -0.25 25.95
N GLU A 43 -9.25 -1.53 26.25
CA GLU A 43 -10.04 -1.96 27.41
C GLU A 43 -9.26 -1.80 28.73
N ARG A 44 -7.95 -2.08 28.73
CA ARG A 44 -7.10 -2.02 29.93
C ARG A 44 -6.49 -0.64 30.19
N PHE A 45 -6.18 0.10 29.12
CA PHE A 45 -5.55 1.41 29.16
C PHE A 45 -6.33 2.39 28.26
N PRO A 46 -7.53 2.84 28.64
CA PRO A 46 -8.41 3.66 27.78
C PRO A 46 -7.82 5.00 27.32
N HIS A 47 -6.75 5.48 27.98
CA HIS A 47 -6.04 6.71 27.67
C HIS A 47 -4.93 6.53 26.61
N VAL A 48 -4.56 5.29 26.28
CA VAL A 48 -3.55 4.97 25.27
C VAL A 48 -4.17 5.06 23.87
N PRO A 49 -3.60 5.85 22.95
CA PRO A 49 -4.16 6.01 21.61
C PRO A 49 -3.85 4.78 20.74
N VAL A 50 -4.80 3.86 20.63
CA VAL A 50 -4.62 2.61 19.87
C VAL A 50 -4.66 2.78 18.35
N LEU A 51 -5.10 3.94 17.84
CA LEU A 51 -5.10 4.27 16.41
C LEU A 51 -3.69 4.60 15.87
N THR A 52 -2.72 4.76 16.77
CA THR A 52 -1.32 5.01 16.42
C THR A 52 -0.45 3.93 17.04
N SER A 53 0.33 3.27 16.20
CA SER A 53 1.19 2.16 16.63
C SER A 53 2.54 2.19 15.94
N ARG A 54 3.54 1.55 16.54
CA ARG A 54 4.91 1.47 16.04
C ARG A 54 5.57 0.16 16.43
N ASP A 55 6.70 -0.11 15.78
CA ASP A 55 7.61 -1.21 16.10
C ASP A 55 6.89 -2.58 16.10
N ALA A 56 6.00 -2.79 15.12
CA ALA A 56 5.28 -4.04 15.02
C ALA A 56 6.18 -5.16 14.45
N SER A 57 6.01 -6.36 14.96
CA SER A 57 6.69 -7.57 14.47
C SER A 57 5.76 -8.78 14.45
N PHE A 58 5.95 -9.67 13.47
CA PHE A 58 5.19 -10.90 13.29
C PHE A 58 6.13 -12.11 13.24
N PRO A 59 6.76 -12.49 14.36
CA PRO A 59 7.85 -13.47 14.36
C PRO A 59 7.40 -14.88 13.98
N ARG A 60 6.12 -15.23 14.17
CA ARG A 60 5.60 -16.59 13.95
C ARG A 60 4.15 -16.57 13.49
N PHE A 61 3.82 -17.51 12.63
CA PHE A 61 2.44 -17.81 12.29
C PHE A 61 1.70 -18.45 13.46
N LEU A 62 0.46 -18.01 13.67
CA LEU A 62 -0.47 -18.57 14.64
C LEU A 62 -1.48 -19.46 13.92
N PRO A 63 -1.37 -20.80 14.01
CA PRO A 63 -2.29 -21.70 13.32
C PRO A 63 -3.72 -21.55 13.85
N VAL A 64 -4.71 -21.52 12.96
CA VAL A 64 -6.13 -21.58 13.33
C VAL A 64 -6.55 -23.05 13.41
N PRO A 65 -6.98 -23.55 14.59
CA PRO A 65 -7.38 -24.95 14.74
C PRO A 65 -8.66 -25.26 13.97
N ALA A 66 -8.65 -26.31 13.15
CA ALA A 66 -9.75 -26.63 12.23
C ALA A 66 -11.09 -27.04 12.92
N ARG A 67 -11.05 -27.39 14.21
CA ARG A 67 -12.22 -27.91 14.96
C ARG A 67 -12.49 -27.16 16.26
N ALA A 68 -11.84 -26.03 16.49
CA ALA A 68 -12.08 -25.24 17.70
C ALA A 68 -13.11 -24.14 17.43
N ALA A 69 -13.92 -23.81 18.44
CA ALA A 69 -14.82 -22.65 18.39
C ALA A 69 -14.07 -21.34 18.72
N CYS A 70 -12.96 -21.45 19.46
CA CYS A 70 -12.13 -20.33 19.88
C CYS A 70 -10.64 -20.65 19.74
N LEU A 71 -9.86 -19.60 19.59
CA LEU A 71 -8.41 -19.62 19.72
C LEU A 71 -8.05 -19.11 21.12
N GLU A 72 -7.47 -19.99 21.93
CA GLU A 72 -6.96 -19.65 23.25
C GLU A 72 -5.57 -19.01 23.12
N ALA A 73 -5.44 -17.78 23.63
CA ALA A 73 -4.20 -17.02 23.60
C ALA A 73 -4.05 -16.17 24.87
N VAL A 74 -2.91 -15.53 25.01
CA VAL A 74 -2.60 -14.59 26.08
C VAL A 74 -2.10 -13.31 25.44
N VAL A 75 -2.67 -12.18 25.85
CA VAL A 75 -2.11 -10.86 25.55
C VAL A 75 -1.25 -10.44 26.74
N GLU A 76 0.05 -10.26 26.51
CA GLU A 76 0.96 -9.66 27.50
C GLU A 76 1.03 -8.15 27.23
N LEU A 77 0.77 -7.35 28.27
CA LEU A 77 0.77 -5.90 28.24
C LEU A 77 1.91 -5.37 29.10
N GLU A 78 2.73 -4.50 28.54
CA GLU A 78 3.87 -3.89 29.19
C GLU A 78 3.77 -2.36 29.05
N PRO A 79 3.30 -1.66 30.11
CA PRO A 79 3.27 -0.20 30.11
C PRO A 79 4.69 0.36 30.02
N CYS A 80 4.95 1.14 28.97
CA CYS A 80 6.23 1.81 28.75
C CYS A 80 6.22 3.24 29.31
N SER A 81 5.06 3.90 29.28
CA SER A 81 4.81 5.22 29.88
C SER A 81 3.30 5.43 30.07
N ASP A 82 2.90 6.57 30.63
CA ASP A 82 1.50 6.94 30.84
C ASP A 82 0.64 6.96 29.57
N ARG A 83 1.25 6.96 28.37
CA ARG A 83 0.50 6.92 27.10
C ARG A 83 1.01 5.87 26.13
N ALA A 84 1.89 4.97 26.57
CA ALA A 84 2.47 3.96 25.69
C ALA A 84 2.44 2.57 26.33
N VAL A 85 1.96 1.59 25.57
CA VAL A 85 1.90 0.19 25.98
C VAL A 85 2.40 -0.68 24.84
N THR A 86 3.35 -1.57 25.14
CA THR A 86 3.72 -2.66 24.25
C THR A 86 2.83 -3.86 24.55
N ALA A 87 2.21 -4.40 23.51
CA ALA A 87 1.29 -5.54 23.59
C ALA A 87 1.84 -6.70 22.75
N ARG A 88 1.78 -7.91 23.31
CA ARG A 88 2.26 -9.14 22.66
C ARG A 88 1.20 -10.22 22.64
N LEU A 89 1.01 -10.86 21.49
CA LEU A 89 0.12 -12.01 21.34
C LEU A 89 0.92 -13.30 21.52
N LEU A 90 0.57 -14.06 22.55
CA LEU A 90 1.25 -15.28 22.93
C LEU A 90 0.31 -16.49 22.92
N THR A 91 0.83 -17.68 22.62
CA THR A 91 0.15 -18.96 22.90
C THR A 91 1.01 -19.89 23.72
N GLN A 92 0.39 -20.73 24.54
CA GLN A 92 1.10 -21.76 25.30
C GLN A 92 1.22 -23.05 24.46
N THR A 93 2.43 -23.58 24.34
CA THR A 93 2.69 -24.91 23.77
C THR A 93 3.17 -25.85 24.85
N ARG A 94 2.64 -27.07 24.90
CA ARG A 94 3.08 -28.12 25.84
C ARG A 94 4.18 -28.94 25.17
N ILE A 95 5.31 -29.14 25.85
CA ILE A 95 6.41 -29.99 25.37
C ILE A 95 6.55 -31.21 26.29
N GLY A 96 6.46 -32.41 25.70
CA GLY A 96 6.71 -33.68 26.38
C GLY A 96 5.64 -34.13 27.39
N ALA A 97 5.78 -35.35 27.91
CA ALA A 97 4.86 -35.96 28.87
C ALA A 97 4.85 -35.25 30.25
N ALA A 98 5.86 -34.43 30.55
CA ALA A 98 6.02 -33.70 31.81
C ALA A 98 5.30 -32.33 31.86
N GLY A 99 4.59 -31.92 30.79
CA GLY A 99 3.68 -30.78 30.83
C GLY A 99 4.31 -29.39 30.95
N MET A 100 5.63 -29.23 30.77
CA MET A 100 6.27 -27.93 30.82
C MET A 100 5.82 -27.08 29.61
N GLY A 101 5.17 -25.95 29.88
CA GLY A 101 4.59 -25.08 28.86
C GLY A 101 5.54 -23.96 28.47
N ARG A 102 5.81 -23.79 27.17
CA ARG A 102 6.54 -22.62 26.64
C ARG A 102 5.54 -21.65 26.00
N MET A 103 5.69 -20.36 26.30
CA MET A 103 4.98 -19.31 25.58
C MET A 103 5.68 -19.02 24.24
N LEU A 104 4.90 -19.01 23.17
CA LEU A 104 5.33 -18.61 21.83
C LEU A 104 4.71 -17.27 21.50
N GLU A 105 5.51 -16.35 20.99
CA GLU A 105 5.08 -15.05 20.51
C GLU A 105 4.78 -15.10 19.01
N HIS A 106 3.69 -14.44 18.62
CA HIS A 106 3.19 -14.40 17.24
C HIS A 106 3.10 -12.99 16.69
N ALA A 107 2.81 -12.02 17.55
CA ALA A 107 2.77 -10.61 17.19
C ALA A 107 3.19 -9.74 18.38
N GLU A 108 3.88 -8.65 18.09
CA GLU A 108 4.21 -7.58 19.03
C GLU A 108 3.91 -6.23 18.36
N VAL A 109 3.44 -5.26 19.13
CA VAL A 109 3.31 -3.87 18.68
C VAL A 109 3.28 -2.92 19.89
N THR A 110 3.82 -1.71 19.72
CA THR A 110 3.67 -0.63 20.70
C THR A 110 2.60 0.36 20.25
N PHE A 111 1.58 0.55 21.07
CA PHE A 111 0.61 1.64 20.90
C PHE A 111 1.09 2.86 21.68
N ALA A 112 1.22 3.99 21.00
CA ALA A 112 1.74 5.23 21.57
C ALA A 112 1.31 6.43 20.70
N PRO A 113 1.23 7.66 21.26
CA PRO A 113 0.96 8.84 20.46
C PRO A 113 2.00 9.00 19.35
N ALA A 114 1.52 9.31 18.15
CA ALA A 114 2.35 9.69 17.02
C ALA A 114 1.85 11.01 16.43
N PRO A 115 2.75 11.84 15.86
CA PRO A 115 2.31 12.98 15.06
C PRO A 115 1.51 12.50 13.85
N SER A 116 0.64 13.37 13.34
CA SER A 116 -0.03 13.09 12.06
C SER A 116 1.02 12.94 10.96
N PRO A 117 0.83 11.97 10.05
CA PRO A 117 1.77 11.73 8.97
C PRO A 117 1.82 12.93 8.03
N SER A 118 3.03 13.31 7.60
CA SER A 118 3.20 14.25 6.49
C SER A 118 3.11 13.47 5.20
N PRO A 119 2.05 13.63 4.38
CA PRO A 119 1.96 12.89 3.13
C PRO A 119 3.03 13.35 2.13
N PRO A 120 3.52 12.45 1.27
CA PRO A 120 4.16 12.84 0.03
C PRO A 120 3.25 13.81 -0.75
N PRO A 121 3.80 14.61 -1.67
CA PRO A 121 3.01 15.45 -2.57
C PRO A 121 1.86 14.66 -3.21
N ALA A 122 0.71 15.27 -3.49
CA ALA A 122 -0.44 14.55 -4.04
C ALA A 122 -0.11 13.87 -5.39
N SER A 123 0.76 14.47 -6.21
CA SER A 123 1.29 13.84 -7.44
C SER A 123 2.15 12.59 -7.16
N VAL A 124 2.77 12.48 -5.97
CA VAL A 124 3.17 11.24 -5.22
C VAL A 124 2.22 10.08 -5.31
N LEU A 125 1.12 10.33 -4.62
CA LEU A 125 0.16 9.35 -4.17
C LEU A 125 -0.83 9.03 -5.28
N ALA A 126 -1.07 9.99 -6.18
CA ALA A 126 -2.00 9.87 -7.29
C ALA A 126 -1.63 8.74 -8.27
N ALA A 127 -0.35 8.45 -8.51
CA ALA A 127 0.02 7.36 -9.41
C ALA A 127 1.46 6.87 -9.16
N PRO A 128 1.72 5.56 -9.26
CA PRO A 128 3.07 5.06 -9.46
C PRO A 128 3.58 5.42 -10.86
N SER A 129 4.85 5.83 -10.95
CA SER A 129 5.50 6.22 -12.21
C SER A 129 6.12 5.03 -12.94
N GLY A 130 6.19 5.16 -14.27
CA GLY A 130 6.87 4.22 -15.15
C GLY A 130 5.91 3.21 -15.79
N PRO A 131 6.43 2.44 -16.76
CA PRO A 131 5.69 1.38 -17.43
C PRO A 131 5.34 0.29 -16.43
N GLY A 132 4.10 -0.17 -16.46
CA GLY A 132 3.59 -1.13 -15.49
C GLY A 132 3.04 -2.40 -16.13
N LEU A 133 2.68 -3.34 -15.27
CA LEU A 133 1.79 -4.42 -15.62
C LEU A 133 0.47 -4.25 -14.87
N THR A 134 -0.63 -4.35 -15.60
CA THR A 134 -1.94 -4.54 -15.00
C THR A 134 -2.16 -6.02 -14.71
N VAL A 135 -2.28 -6.36 -13.43
CA VAL A 135 -2.58 -7.71 -12.93
C VAL A 135 -4.07 -7.77 -12.62
N ARG A 136 -4.74 -8.84 -13.05
CA ARG A 136 -6.12 -9.07 -12.64
C ARG A 136 -6.16 -9.60 -11.21
N SER A 137 -7.17 -9.24 -10.44
CA SER A 137 -7.40 -9.74 -9.09
C SER A 137 -7.48 -11.27 -9.06
N THR A 138 -8.06 -11.89 -10.08
CA THR A 138 -8.10 -13.35 -10.26
C THR A 138 -6.72 -13.96 -10.47
N ASP A 139 -5.84 -13.27 -11.18
CA ASP A 139 -4.49 -13.75 -11.45
C ASP A 139 -3.62 -13.57 -10.20
N LEU A 140 -3.75 -12.42 -9.52
CA LEU A 140 -3.10 -12.16 -8.24
C LEU A 140 -3.44 -13.27 -7.24
N TYR A 141 -4.72 -13.54 -6.99
CA TYR A 141 -5.13 -14.55 -6.00
C TYR A 141 -4.99 -16.00 -6.47
N GLY A 142 -5.04 -16.25 -7.77
CA GLY A 142 -4.82 -17.59 -8.32
C GLY A 142 -3.35 -18.01 -8.28
N ALA A 143 -2.45 -17.04 -8.28
CA ALA A 143 -1.01 -17.27 -8.36
C ALA A 143 -0.28 -17.02 -7.03
N MET A 144 -0.82 -16.17 -6.15
CA MET A 144 -0.34 -15.98 -4.78
C MET A 144 -0.68 -17.17 -3.87
N VAL A 145 -0.15 -17.12 -2.65
CA VAL A 145 -0.54 -17.94 -1.49
C VAL A 145 -2.07 -18.10 -1.46
N PRO A 146 -2.61 -19.32 -1.29
CA PRO A 146 -3.99 -19.65 -1.62
C PRO A 146 -4.98 -19.14 -0.55
N PHE A 147 -5.10 -17.82 -0.45
CA PHE A 147 -6.17 -17.16 0.27
C PHE A 147 -7.51 -17.60 -0.30
N GLY A 148 -8.48 -17.86 0.55
CA GLY A 148 -9.85 -18.13 0.16
C GLY A 148 -10.63 -16.83 -0.11
N PRO A 149 -11.87 -16.94 -0.62
CA PRO A 149 -12.65 -15.81 -1.12
C PRO A 149 -12.85 -14.66 -0.13
N ALA A 150 -12.91 -14.92 1.18
CA ALA A 150 -13.06 -13.86 2.18
C ALA A 150 -11.86 -12.89 2.23
N TYR A 151 -10.69 -13.32 1.76
CA TYR A 151 -9.45 -12.52 1.71
C TYR A 151 -9.12 -12.01 0.30
N HIS A 152 -10.02 -12.22 -0.67
CA HIS A 152 -9.89 -11.70 -2.05
C HIS A 152 -10.36 -10.25 -2.16
N ASN A 153 -9.66 -9.37 -1.46
CA ASN A 153 -10.09 -8.00 -1.19
C ASN A 153 -9.36 -6.92 -2.02
N ALA A 154 -8.32 -7.28 -2.78
CA ALA A 154 -7.78 -6.43 -3.83
C ALA A 154 -8.65 -6.56 -5.10
N ARG A 155 -8.96 -5.44 -5.74
CA ARG A 155 -9.86 -5.36 -6.89
C ARG A 155 -9.18 -4.69 -8.07
N ASP A 156 -9.59 -5.15 -9.25
CA ASP A 156 -9.14 -4.61 -10.52
C ASP A 156 -9.40 -3.11 -10.66
N PRO A 157 -8.59 -2.37 -11.43
CA PRO A 157 -7.26 -2.78 -11.90
C PRO A 157 -6.24 -2.75 -10.75
N ILE A 158 -5.30 -3.70 -10.75
CA ILE A 158 -4.11 -3.68 -9.89
C ILE A 158 -2.92 -3.42 -10.82
N VAL A 159 -2.19 -2.33 -10.61
CA VAL A 159 -1.08 -1.95 -11.48
C VAL A 159 0.22 -1.92 -10.71
N LEU A 160 1.23 -2.59 -11.26
CA LEU A 160 2.54 -2.75 -10.65
C LEU A 160 3.60 -2.14 -11.59
N THR A 161 4.33 -1.16 -11.09
CA THR A 161 5.42 -0.46 -11.80
C THR A 161 6.70 -0.54 -10.96
N PRO A 162 7.88 -0.22 -11.51
CA PRO A 162 9.09 -0.07 -10.71
C PRO A 162 8.98 0.95 -9.56
N ASP A 163 8.17 2.01 -9.70
CA ASP A 163 7.96 3.06 -8.69
C ASP A 163 6.88 2.67 -7.64
N GLY A 164 6.39 1.43 -7.70
CA GLY A 164 5.42 0.87 -6.78
C GLY A 164 4.13 0.44 -7.43
N ALA A 165 3.10 0.25 -6.59
CA ALA A 165 1.82 -0.27 -7.03
C ALA A 165 0.64 0.62 -6.62
N ALA A 166 -0.47 0.46 -7.33
CA ALA A 166 -1.76 1.05 -7.00
C ALA A 166 -2.89 0.07 -7.32
N GLY A 167 -3.99 0.18 -6.59
CA GLY A 167 -5.18 -0.61 -6.82
C GLY A 167 -6.33 -0.23 -5.90
N ARG A 168 -7.44 -0.96 -6.00
CA ARG A 168 -8.57 -0.83 -5.09
C ARG A 168 -8.54 -1.94 -4.06
N VAL A 169 -8.85 -1.61 -2.82
CA VAL A 169 -9.02 -2.59 -1.74
C VAL A 169 -10.41 -2.44 -1.12
N VAL A 170 -11.06 -3.55 -0.82
CA VAL A 170 -12.44 -3.56 -0.34
C VAL A 170 -12.57 -4.22 1.01
N CYS A 171 -13.54 -3.75 1.78
CA CYS A 171 -14.05 -4.51 2.91
C CYS A 171 -15.21 -5.40 2.40
N PRO A 172 -15.15 -6.73 2.61
CA PRO A 172 -16.24 -7.61 2.23
C PRO A 172 -17.46 -7.37 3.13
N HIS A 173 -18.65 -7.66 2.61
CA HIS A 173 -19.90 -7.63 3.38
C HIS A 173 -20.03 -8.90 4.22
N LEU A 174 -19.19 -9.03 5.24
CA LEU A 174 -19.19 -10.15 6.18
C LEU A 174 -19.64 -9.68 7.56
N PRO A 175 -20.27 -10.55 8.37
CA PRO A 175 -20.52 -10.28 9.78
C PRO A 175 -19.17 -10.26 10.51
N TYR A 176 -18.54 -9.09 10.52
CA TYR A 176 -17.32 -8.81 11.26
C TYR A 176 -17.69 -7.95 12.48
N PRO A 177 -17.32 -8.35 13.71
CA PRO A 177 -17.71 -7.63 14.93
C PRO A 177 -17.07 -6.23 15.04
N GLY A 178 -16.21 -5.85 14.09
CA GLY A 178 -15.47 -4.61 14.11
C GLY A 178 -14.40 -4.63 15.21
N GLY A 179 -13.63 -3.56 15.24
CA GLY A 179 -12.73 -3.29 16.35
C GLY A 179 -12.12 -1.90 16.23
N PRO A 180 -11.33 -1.46 17.21
CA PRO A 180 -10.78 -0.11 17.24
C PRO A 180 -10.01 0.30 15.98
N LEU A 181 -9.48 -0.62 15.17
CA LEU A 181 -8.70 -0.29 13.96
C LEU A 181 -9.55 -0.32 12.68
N GLY A 182 -10.84 -0.64 12.78
CA GLY A 182 -11.74 -0.79 11.63
C GLY A 182 -11.75 -2.19 11.06
N SER A 183 -12.03 -2.30 9.76
CA SER A 183 -11.97 -3.57 9.06
C SER A 183 -10.53 -3.98 8.77
N PRO A 184 -10.14 -5.24 9.02
CA PRO A 184 -8.80 -5.73 8.74
C PRO A 184 -8.54 -5.97 7.25
N PHE A 185 -9.59 -6.20 6.46
CA PHE A 185 -9.50 -6.68 5.09
C PHE A 185 -8.84 -5.69 4.11
N PRO A 186 -9.13 -4.37 4.14
CA PRO A 186 -8.45 -3.41 3.26
C PRO A 186 -6.93 -3.33 3.52
N PHE A 187 -6.51 -3.38 4.78
CA PHE A 187 -5.09 -3.30 5.14
C PHE A 187 -4.35 -4.58 4.76
N ASP A 188 -4.98 -5.74 4.94
CA ASP A 188 -4.44 -7.03 4.48
C ASP A 188 -4.34 -7.10 2.94
N ALA A 189 -5.34 -6.58 2.23
CA ALA A 189 -5.28 -6.46 0.77
C ALA A 189 -4.15 -5.54 0.29
N ALA A 190 -3.79 -4.51 1.06
CA ALA A 190 -2.62 -3.69 0.77
C ALA A 190 -1.30 -4.50 0.92
N PHE A 191 -1.22 -5.42 1.89
CA PHE A 191 -0.12 -6.39 1.95
C PHE A 191 -0.09 -7.30 0.72
N HIS A 192 -1.26 -7.74 0.23
CA HIS A 192 -1.32 -8.56 -0.99
C HIS A 192 -0.81 -7.83 -2.23
N ILE A 193 -1.17 -6.55 -2.40
CA ILE A 193 -0.65 -5.73 -3.51
C ILE A 193 0.87 -5.54 -3.39
N ALA A 194 1.38 -5.32 -2.17
CA ALA A 194 2.82 -5.23 -1.92
C ALA A 194 3.55 -6.56 -2.19
N CYS A 195 2.93 -7.70 -1.88
CA CYS A 195 3.44 -9.02 -2.21
C CYS A 195 3.55 -9.20 -3.74
N GLY A 196 2.50 -8.88 -4.49
CA GLY A 196 2.53 -8.92 -5.97
C GLY A 196 3.63 -8.02 -6.56
N TRP A 197 3.86 -6.85 -5.96
CA TRP A 197 5.01 -6.02 -6.34
C TRP A 197 6.36 -6.73 -6.06
N GLY A 198 6.52 -7.33 -4.88
CA GLY A 198 7.71 -8.10 -4.51
C GLY A 198 7.97 -9.29 -5.43
N GLU A 199 6.94 -10.04 -5.79
CA GLU A 199 7.02 -11.16 -6.73
C GLU A 199 7.58 -10.71 -8.08
N ARG A 200 7.11 -9.58 -8.62
CA ARG A 200 7.55 -9.06 -9.91
C ARG A 200 8.93 -8.41 -9.88
N HIS A 201 9.21 -7.57 -8.89
CA HIS A 201 10.36 -6.67 -8.90
C HIS A 201 11.52 -7.11 -7.99
N VAL A 202 11.25 -7.96 -7.00
CA VAL A 202 12.27 -8.62 -6.16
C VAL A 202 12.49 -10.06 -6.61
N GLY A 203 11.45 -10.71 -7.16
CA GLY A 203 11.54 -12.10 -7.59
C GLY A 203 11.38 -13.09 -6.43
N ALA A 204 10.67 -12.70 -5.37
CA ALA A 204 10.40 -13.52 -4.20
C ALA A 204 8.95 -13.38 -3.74
N VAL A 205 8.38 -14.47 -3.19
CA VAL A 205 7.09 -14.43 -2.50
C VAL A 205 7.33 -13.94 -1.09
N LEU A 206 6.89 -12.71 -0.79
CA LEU A 206 7.17 -12.05 0.49
C LEU A 206 5.93 -12.00 1.38
N PHE A 207 6.15 -12.07 2.69
CA PHE A 207 5.11 -12.05 3.71
C PHE A 207 5.36 -10.92 4.72
N PRO A 208 4.31 -10.31 5.30
CA PRO A 208 4.49 -9.24 6.27
C PRO A 208 5.21 -9.78 7.51
N ALA A 209 6.34 -9.17 7.84
CA ALA A 209 7.16 -9.47 9.02
C ALA A 209 7.03 -8.40 10.13
N GLY A 210 6.48 -7.23 9.80
CA GLY A 210 6.25 -6.14 10.75
C GLY A 210 6.15 -4.78 10.07
N PHE A 211 6.10 -3.71 10.85
CA PHE A 211 6.15 -2.35 10.34
C PHE A 211 6.76 -1.38 11.35
N GLN A 212 7.27 -0.25 10.85
CA GLN A 212 7.85 0.79 11.70
C GLN A 212 6.76 1.62 12.39
N SER A 213 5.77 2.12 11.64
CA SER A 213 4.66 2.87 12.24
C SER A 213 3.38 2.77 11.44
N ARG A 214 2.23 2.89 12.11
CA ARG A 214 0.90 2.84 11.51
C ARG A 214 0.02 3.91 12.16
N PHE A 215 -0.72 4.63 11.32
CA PHE A 215 -1.66 5.68 11.70
C PHE A 215 -3.01 5.42 11.04
N VAL A 216 -4.03 5.12 11.86
CA VAL A 216 -5.42 4.99 11.43
C VAL A 216 -6.10 6.35 11.62
N ALA A 217 -6.19 7.12 10.54
CA ALA A 217 -6.85 8.44 10.55
C ALA A 217 -8.34 8.31 10.82
N ARG A 218 -8.98 7.37 10.10
CA ARG A 218 -10.36 6.95 10.30
C ARG A 218 -10.46 5.46 9.96
N PRO A 219 -11.00 4.64 10.87
CA PRO A 219 -11.22 3.22 10.62
C PRO A 219 -11.95 2.97 9.29
N THR A 220 -11.54 1.91 8.59
CA THR A 220 -12.29 1.41 7.43
C THR A 220 -13.57 0.73 7.88
N GLU A 221 -14.59 0.76 7.03
CA GLU A 221 -15.97 0.41 7.32
C GLU A 221 -16.38 -0.85 6.53
N PRO A 222 -17.26 -1.69 7.11
CA PRO A 222 -17.88 -2.81 6.39
C PRO A 222 -18.46 -2.41 5.03
N GLY A 223 -18.14 -3.19 3.99
CA GLY A 223 -18.62 -2.92 2.61
C GLY A 223 -17.93 -1.75 1.90
N GLY A 224 -17.05 -1.01 2.57
CA GLY A 224 -16.33 0.11 1.99
C GLY A 224 -15.36 -0.29 0.86
N THR A 225 -15.18 0.60 -0.10
CA THR A 225 -14.15 0.50 -1.15
C THR A 225 -13.14 1.63 -0.97
N TYR A 226 -11.86 1.30 -1.06
CA TYR A 226 -10.76 2.22 -0.79
C TYR A 226 -9.73 2.19 -1.93
N LEU A 227 -9.01 3.28 -2.05
CA LEU A 227 -7.86 3.43 -2.93
C LEU A 227 -6.59 3.07 -2.17
N CYS A 228 -5.72 2.25 -2.77
CA CYS A 228 -4.47 1.82 -2.17
C CYS A 228 -3.28 2.27 -3.02
N ARG A 229 -2.26 2.84 -2.38
CA ARG A 229 -0.95 3.15 -2.96
C ARG A 229 0.13 2.46 -2.15
N VAL A 230 1.00 1.70 -2.82
CA VAL A 230 2.14 0.98 -2.24
C VAL A 230 3.44 1.59 -2.76
N ILE A 231 4.21 2.25 -1.90
CA ILE A 231 5.46 2.92 -2.25
C ILE A 231 6.62 2.06 -1.74
N PRO A 232 7.41 1.42 -2.61
CA PRO A 232 8.57 0.64 -2.19
C PRO A 232 9.71 1.56 -1.74
N HIS A 233 10.43 1.14 -0.71
CA HIS A 233 11.73 1.71 -0.33
C HIS A 233 12.82 0.81 -0.88
N ALA A 234 13.70 1.38 -1.70
CA ALA A 234 14.77 0.63 -2.32
C ALA A 234 15.92 0.39 -1.34
N GLU A 235 16.07 -0.86 -0.87
CA GLU A 235 17.34 -1.37 -0.36
C GLU A 235 17.55 -2.79 -0.89
N ARG A 236 17.99 -2.89 -2.16
CA ARG A 236 18.59 -4.13 -2.65
C ARG A 236 19.97 -4.27 -2.00
N SER A 237 20.08 -5.13 -0.99
CA SER A 237 21.38 -5.66 -0.59
C SER A 237 21.62 -6.98 -1.32
N ALA A 238 22.76 -7.09 -2.02
CA ALA A 238 23.19 -8.35 -2.64
C ALA A 238 23.30 -9.50 -1.61
N ASP A 239 23.51 -9.15 -0.33
CA ASP A 239 23.70 -10.10 0.76
C ASP A 239 22.39 -10.57 1.41
N CYS A 240 21.27 -9.91 1.11
CA CYS A 240 19.95 -10.29 1.62
C CYS A 240 18.88 -10.11 0.53
N PRO A 241 18.78 -11.05 -0.43
CA PRO A 241 17.99 -10.84 -1.65
C PRO A 241 16.47 -11.02 -1.48
N ALA A 242 15.98 -11.40 -0.29
CA ALA A 242 14.61 -11.86 -0.11
C ALA A 242 13.81 -11.04 0.92
N TRP A 243 13.96 -9.72 0.89
CA TRP A 243 13.13 -8.80 1.66
C TRP A 243 12.83 -7.53 0.87
N ALA A 244 11.77 -6.82 1.27
CA ALA A 244 11.42 -5.50 0.77
C ALA A 244 10.75 -4.67 1.87
N SER A 245 10.80 -3.34 1.73
CA SER A 245 10.10 -2.42 2.62
C SER A 245 9.17 -1.51 1.83
N PHE A 246 8.03 -1.15 2.42
CA PHE A 246 7.00 -0.36 1.77
C PHE A 246 6.35 0.64 2.70
N ASP A 247 5.90 1.77 2.15
CA ASP A 247 4.83 2.56 2.74
C ASP A 247 3.50 2.25 2.04
N LEU A 248 2.46 2.06 2.84
CA LEU A 248 1.10 1.76 2.39
C LEU A 248 0.21 2.95 2.73
N TRP A 249 -0.50 3.46 1.74
CA TRP A 249 -1.48 4.53 1.90
C TRP A 249 -2.86 4.05 1.45
N ILE A 250 -3.87 4.24 2.30
CA ILE A 250 -5.24 3.86 2.04
C ILE A 250 -6.14 5.10 2.17
N PHE A 251 -6.85 5.41 1.10
CA PHE A 251 -7.77 6.54 1.01
C PHE A 251 -9.18 6.05 0.75
N ASP A 252 -10.18 6.83 1.16
CA ASP A 252 -11.53 6.62 0.67
C ASP A 252 -11.71 7.15 -0.77
N PRO A 253 -12.87 6.91 -1.42
CA PRO A 253 -13.12 7.35 -2.79
C PRO A 253 -13.07 8.88 -2.97
N ASP A 254 -13.11 9.66 -1.90
CA ASP A 254 -13.02 11.12 -1.92
C ASP A 254 -11.60 11.63 -1.62
N ALA A 255 -10.59 10.74 -1.70
CA ALA A 255 -9.18 11.02 -1.41
C ALA A 255 -8.87 11.38 0.05
N ASN A 256 -9.78 11.15 1.00
CA ASN A 256 -9.46 11.35 2.40
C ASN A 256 -8.63 10.17 2.92
N LEU A 257 -7.56 10.48 3.64
CA LEU A 257 -6.74 9.46 4.29
C LEU A 257 -7.57 8.67 5.30
N ARG A 258 -7.58 7.35 5.15
CA ARG A 258 -8.15 6.42 6.12
C ARG A 258 -7.05 5.80 6.97
N GLU A 259 -5.99 5.36 6.32
CA GLU A 259 -4.90 4.67 7.00
C GLU A 259 -3.58 4.84 6.25
N VAL A 260 -2.48 4.95 7.00
CA VAL A 260 -1.12 4.84 6.47
C VAL A 260 -0.28 3.91 7.36
N CYS A 261 0.61 3.16 6.74
CA CYS A 261 1.61 2.35 7.41
C CYS A 261 2.97 2.55 6.76
N PHE A 262 3.96 2.93 7.56
CA PHE A 262 5.32 3.19 7.13
C PHE A 262 6.25 2.04 7.46
N GLY A 263 7.21 1.79 6.56
CA GLY A 263 8.27 0.81 6.77
C GLY A 263 7.74 -0.59 7.00
N VAL A 264 6.72 -0.99 6.25
CA VAL A 264 6.19 -2.35 6.23
C VAL A 264 7.28 -3.27 5.70
N ARG A 265 7.79 -4.14 6.56
CA ARG A 265 8.81 -5.12 6.21
C ARG A 265 8.16 -6.39 5.70
N MET A 266 8.63 -6.84 4.55
CA MET A 266 8.16 -8.04 3.86
C MET A 266 9.35 -8.97 3.66
N GLU A 267 9.24 -10.24 4.06
CA GLU A 267 10.33 -11.21 4.04
C GLU A 267 9.90 -12.54 3.42
N ASP A 268 10.83 -13.26 2.80
CA ASP A 268 10.61 -14.65 2.39
C ASP A 268 10.72 -15.60 3.59
N VAL A 269 9.60 -15.80 4.27
CA VAL A 269 9.47 -16.77 5.37
C VAL A 269 9.46 -18.23 4.88
N SER A 270 9.34 -18.45 3.57
CA SER A 270 9.36 -19.77 2.94
C SER A 270 10.78 -20.26 2.63
N ARG A 271 11.78 -19.37 2.66
CA ARG A 271 13.18 -19.67 2.31
C ARG A 271 13.30 -20.27 0.90
N GLY A 272 12.62 -19.67 -0.07
CA GLY A 272 12.62 -20.04 -1.48
C GLY A 272 11.74 -21.24 -1.84
N ARG A 273 10.93 -21.76 -0.90
CA ARG A 273 9.98 -22.85 -1.19
C ARG A 273 8.86 -22.36 -2.11
N PHE A 274 8.37 -21.14 -1.91
CA PHE A 274 7.44 -20.51 -2.83
C PHE A 274 8.22 -19.76 -3.90
N ARG A 275 7.89 -20.03 -5.16
CA ARG A 275 8.41 -19.28 -6.30
C ARG A 275 7.33 -18.31 -6.78
N PRO A 276 7.71 -17.09 -7.20
CA PRO A 276 6.80 -16.20 -7.89
C PRO A 276 6.19 -16.90 -9.10
N PRO A 277 4.96 -16.53 -9.49
CA PRO A 277 4.34 -17.09 -10.68
C PRO A 277 4.92 -16.48 -11.96
N ASP A 278 4.74 -17.16 -13.09
CA ASP A 278 5.39 -16.85 -14.37
C ASP A 278 4.69 -15.76 -15.19
N TRP A 279 4.31 -14.65 -14.54
CA TRP A 279 3.74 -13.47 -15.20
C TRP A 279 4.80 -12.39 -15.48
N GLY A 280 6.07 -12.84 -15.54
CA GLY A 280 7.24 -12.07 -15.94
C GLY A 280 7.93 -11.36 -14.77
N LEU A 281 9.10 -11.87 -14.37
CA LEU A 281 10.05 -11.11 -13.56
C LEU A 281 10.45 -9.84 -14.31
N TRP A 282 10.52 -8.74 -13.59
CA TRP A 282 11.10 -7.52 -14.12
C TRP A 282 12.62 -7.72 -14.23
N ASP A 283 13.14 -7.67 -15.45
CA ASP A 283 14.56 -7.84 -15.75
C ASP A 283 15.42 -6.62 -15.34
N GLY A 284 14.79 -5.54 -14.86
CA GLY A 284 15.45 -4.29 -14.51
C GLY A 284 15.55 -3.30 -15.66
N THR A 285 15.18 -3.71 -16.88
CA THR A 285 15.29 -2.89 -18.08
C THR A 285 14.23 -1.80 -18.07
N ASP A 286 14.63 -0.53 -18.09
CA ASP A 286 13.71 0.57 -18.32
C ASP A 286 13.45 0.71 -19.82
N PRO A 287 12.26 0.34 -20.33
CA PRO A 287 11.97 0.41 -21.76
C PRO A 287 11.90 1.85 -22.27
N LEU A 288 11.83 2.84 -21.38
CA LEU A 288 11.83 4.26 -21.72
C LEU A 288 13.25 4.86 -21.69
N ALA A 289 14.28 4.10 -21.31
CA ALA A 289 15.65 4.59 -21.27
C ALA A 289 16.14 5.22 -22.59
N PRO A 290 15.84 4.65 -23.78
CA PRO A 290 16.24 5.27 -25.05
C PRO A 290 15.63 6.66 -25.27
N LEU A 291 14.44 6.94 -24.71
CA LEU A 291 13.79 8.25 -24.83
C LEU A 291 14.42 9.29 -23.91
N LYS A 292 15.14 8.89 -22.87
CA LYS A 292 15.65 9.81 -21.84
C LYS A 292 16.93 10.55 -22.25
N CYS A 293 17.64 10.10 -23.28
CA CYS A 293 18.95 10.67 -23.65
C CYS A 293 18.90 12.17 -24.00
N ASP A 294 17.80 12.64 -24.59
CA ASP A 294 17.63 14.03 -25.04
C ASP A 294 16.63 14.83 -24.18
N LEU A 295 16.13 14.22 -23.09
CA LEU A 295 15.14 14.83 -22.21
C LEU A 295 15.80 15.30 -20.91
N LEU A 296 15.28 16.40 -20.37
CA LEU A 296 15.59 16.83 -19.00
C LEU A 296 15.00 15.86 -17.98
N ASP A 297 13.74 15.43 -18.21
CA ASP A 297 13.08 14.38 -17.43
C ASP A 297 11.84 13.85 -18.19
N LEU A 298 11.36 12.68 -17.77
CA LEU A 298 10.18 12.00 -18.29
C LEU A 298 9.34 11.41 -17.15
N VAL A 299 8.04 11.62 -17.22
CA VAL A 299 7.04 10.99 -16.35
C VAL A 299 6.07 10.20 -17.21
N ALA A 300 5.93 8.91 -16.91
CA ALA A 300 4.91 8.06 -17.51
C ALA A 300 4.02 7.48 -16.41
N PHE A 301 2.72 7.41 -16.66
CA PHE A 301 1.75 6.70 -15.82
C PHE A 301 0.99 5.69 -16.66
N GLU A 302 0.71 4.52 -16.09
CA GLU A 302 -0.40 3.68 -16.53
C GLU A 302 -1.71 4.37 -16.07
N LEU A 303 -2.54 4.83 -17.01
CA LEU A 303 -3.80 5.51 -16.75
C LEU A 303 -4.71 4.73 -15.78
N PRO A 304 -4.82 3.38 -15.85
CA PRO A 304 -5.57 2.61 -14.86
C PRO A 304 -5.01 2.66 -13.42
N ALA A 305 -3.73 3.00 -13.26
CA ALA A 305 -3.08 3.14 -11.95
C ALA A 305 -3.32 4.51 -11.30
N VAL A 306 -3.84 5.48 -12.06
CA VAL A 306 -4.07 6.84 -11.58
C VAL A 306 -5.28 6.84 -10.64
N LEU A 307 -5.03 7.10 -9.36
CA LEU A 307 -6.01 7.32 -8.32
C LEU A 307 -6.70 8.67 -8.56
N GLN A 308 -7.72 8.66 -9.41
CA GLN A 308 -8.40 9.87 -9.95
C GLN A 308 -8.77 10.92 -8.89
N PRO A 309 -9.33 10.56 -7.72
CA PRO A 309 -9.63 11.54 -6.67
C PRO A 309 -8.38 12.27 -6.15
N LEU A 310 -7.28 11.54 -5.92
CA LEU A 310 -6.00 12.14 -5.51
C LEU A 310 -5.39 12.96 -6.65
N ALA A 311 -5.45 12.46 -7.89
CA ALA A 311 -4.96 13.18 -9.06
C ALA A 311 -5.70 14.51 -9.24
N ALA A 312 -7.02 14.52 -9.06
CA ALA A 312 -7.83 15.73 -9.12
C ALA A 312 -7.46 16.76 -8.04
N SER A 313 -7.05 16.31 -6.84
CA SER A 313 -6.58 17.21 -5.78
C SER A 313 -5.28 17.97 -6.11
N THR A 314 -4.56 17.54 -7.16
CA THR A 314 -3.35 18.25 -7.63
C THR A 314 -3.67 19.48 -8.48
N LEU A 315 -4.89 19.60 -9.01
CA LEU A 315 -5.24 20.63 -9.98
C LEU A 315 -5.28 22.02 -9.35
N THR A 316 -4.82 23.02 -10.10
CA THR A 316 -5.11 24.43 -9.79
C THR A 316 -6.61 24.71 -9.97
N PRO A 317 -7.16 25.80 -9.39
CA PRO A 317 -8.57 26.15 -9.59
C PRO A 317 -8.99 26.23 -11.07
N GLY A 318 -8.16 26.83 -11.93
CA GLY A 318 -8.46 26.94 -13.37
C GLY A 318 -8.40 25.59 -14.11
N GLU A 319 -7.49 24.69 -13.72
CA GLU A 319 -7.44 23.33 -14.27
C GLU A 319 -8.64 22.50 -13.82
N LEU A 320 -9.11 22.70 -12.59
CA LEU A 320 -10.29 22.03 -12.05
C LEU A 320 -11.57 22.49 -12.77
N GLU A 321 -11.70 23.78 -13.07
CA GLU A 321 -12.80 24.32 -13.88
C GLU A 321 -12.82 23.69 -15.28
N LEU A 322 -11.66 23.64 -15.95
CA LEU A 322 -11.53 22.95 -17.24
C LEU A 322 -11.88 21.47 -17.15
N ALA A 323 -11.38 20.76 -16.13
CA ALA A 323 -11.69 19.34 -15.93
C ALA A 323 -13.19 19.10 -15.70
N SER A 324 -13.88 20.03 -15.04
CA SER A 324 -15.32 19.95 -14.75
C SER A 324 -16.18 20.15 -16.00
N GLY A 325 -15.67 20.88 -16.99
CA GLY A 325 -16.32 21.02 -18.30
C GLY A 325 -16.14 19.83 -19.25
N LEU A 326 -15.28 18.86 -18.90
CA LEU A 326 -15.04 17.67 -19.73
C LEU A 326 -16.01 16.53 -19.40
N GLY A 327 -16.48 15.82 -20.42
CA GLY A 327 -17.26 14.60 -20.25
C GLY A 327 -16.46 13.46 -19.60
N GLU A 328 -17.17 12.49 -19.02
CA GLU A 328 -16.60 11.37 -18.24
C GLU A 328 -15.50 10.58 -18.97
N ARG A 329 -15.56 10.51 -20.30
CA ARG A 329 -14.54 9.80 -21.11
C ARG A 329 -13.22 10.55 -21.21
N ARG A 330 -13.23 11.89 -21.22
CA ARG A 330 -12.03 12.73 -21.45
C ARG A 330 -11.41 13.24 -20.16
N ARG A 331 -12.22 13.37 -19.10
CA ARG A 331 -11.78 13.89 -17.81
C ARG A 331 -10.62 13.07 -17.20
N PRO A 332 -10.64 11.72 -17.14
CA PRO A 332 -9.58 10.96 -16.48
C PRO A 332 -8.19 11.15 -17.09
N SER A 333 -8.09 11.18 -18.42
CA SER A 333 -6.82 11.37 -19.14
C SER A 333 -6.33 12.81 -19.03
N PHE A 334 -7.25 13.80 -19.04
CA PHE A 334 -6.91 15.19 -18.78
C PHE A 334 -6.29 15.35 -17.38
N VAL A 335 -6.99 14.87 -16.34
CA VAL A 335 -6.52 14.96 -14.95
C VAL A 335 -5.14 14.30 -14.81
N ALA A 336 -5.00 13.07 -15.30
CA ALA A 336 -3.74 12.34 -15.26
C ALA A 336 -2.60 13.08 -16.00
N ALA A 337 -2.86 13.70 -17.16
CA ALA A 337 -1.89 14.49 -17.90
C ALA A 337 -1.42 15.73 -17.13
N ARG A 338 -2.34 16.44 -16.44
CA ARG A 338 -1.97 17.57 -15.58
C ARG A 338 -1.13 17.10 -14.40
N THR A 339 -1.52 16.00 -13.75
CA THR A 339 -0.77 15.39 -12.65
C THR A 339 0.64 14.95 -13.09
N ALA A 340 0.79 14.40 -14.29
CA ALA A 340 2.09 14.01 -14.85
C ALA A 340 3.00 15.22 -15.09
N LEU A 341 2.48 16.32 -15.62
CA LEU A 341 3.23 17.57 -15.77
C LEU A 341 3.60 18.21 -14.43
N LYS A 342 2.74 18.14 -13.42
CA LYS A 342 3.07 18.62 -12.06
C LYS A 342 4.17 17.77 -11.43
N ARG A 343 4.08 16.44 -11.57
CA ARG A 343 5.15 15.51 -11.15
C ARG A 343 6.48 15.89 -11.80
N LEU A 344 6.47 16.11 -13.10
CA LEU A 344 7.63 16.49 -13.90
C LEU A 344 8.21 17.82 -13.45
N ALA A 345 7.37 18.86 -13.35
CA ALA A 345 7.78 20.19 -12.88
C ALA A 345 8.41 20.15 -11.48
N ARG A 346 7.85 19.34 -10.56
CA ARG A 346 8.41 19.15 -9.22
C ARG A 346 9.77 18.48 -9.19
N ARG A 347 10.03 17.52 -10.09
CA ARG A 347 11.33 16.85 -10.19
C ARG A 347 12.41 17.79 -10.74
N LEU A 348 12.02 18.70 -11.62
CA LEU A 348 12.92 19.67 -12.25
C LEU A 348 13.14 20.94 -11.40
N ALA A 349 12.19 21.31 -10.54
CA ALA A 349 12.28 22.52 -9.72
C ALA A 349 13.18 22.36 -8.48
N GLN A 350 13.94 23.42 -8.15
CA GLN A 350 14.70 23.51 -6.91
C GLN A 350 14.42 24.87 -6.23
N PRO A 351 13.73 24.92 -5.07
CA PRO A 351 13.09 23.81 -4.35
C PRO A 351 11.84 23.28 -5.06
N PRO A 352 11.36 22.05 -4.74
CA PRO A 352 10.13 21.51 -5.30
C PRO A 352 8.91 22.36 -4.90
N ALA A 353 8.12 22.80 -5.89
CA ALA A 353 6.92 23.60 -5.68
C ALA A 353 5.69 22.74 -5.34
N ASP A 354 4.67 23.34 -4.71
CA ASP A 354 3.42 22.66 -4.40
C ASP A 354 2.57 22.35 -5.65
N ASP A 355 1.98 21.16 -5.71
CA ASP A 355 1.20 20.67 -6.85
C ASP A 355 0.06 21.63 -7.20
N THR A 356 -0.62 22.16 -6.18
CA THR A 356 -1.80 23.03 -6.34
C THR A 356 -1.47 24.43 -6.83
N THR A 357 -0.19 24.80 -6.81
CA THR A 357 0.32 26.10 -7.27
C THR A 357 0.91 26.03 -8.69
N LEU A 358 1.30 24.83 -9.14
CA LEU A 358 1.92 24.60 -10.43
C LEU A 358 0.88 24.59 -11.55
N ARG A 359 0.72 25.71 -12.25
CA ARG A 359 -0.12 25.76 -13.44
C ARG A 359 0.56 25.05 -14.60
N THR A 360 -0.12 24.08 -15.22
CA THR A 360 0.45 23.28 -16.31
C THR A 360 -0.12 23.61 -17.69
N ILE A 361 -0.95 24.65 -17.78
CA ILE A 361 -1.54 25.15 -19.03
C ILE A 361 -1.11 26.61 -19.25
N ALA A 362 -0.70 26.95 -20.47
CA ALA A 362 -0.34 28.32 -20.86
C ALA A 362 -1.54 29.28 -20.83
N ALA A 363 -1.29 30.59 -20.96
CA ALA A 363 -2.34 31.60 -20.87
C ALA A 363 -3.36 31.52 -22.02
N ASP A 364 -2.98 30.87 -23.12
CA ASP A 364 -3.87 30.55 -24.24
C ASP A 364 -4.86 29.40 -23.94
N GLY A 365 -4.76 28.76 -22.77
CA GLY A 365 -5.64 27.67 -22.38
C GLY A 365 -5.37 26.33 -23.08
N MET A 366 -4.35 26.24 -23.94
CA MET A 366 -4.12 25.09 -24.81
C MET A 366 -2.75 24.44 -24.61
N ARG A 367 -1.67 25.23 -24.60
CA ARG A 367 -0.32 24.67 -24.60
C ARG A 367 0.07 24.14 -23.20
N PRO A 368 0.67 22.94 -23.11
CA PRO A 368 1.25 22.48 -21.84
C PRO A 368 2.44 23.37 -21.44
N ILE A 369 2.58 23.60 -20.14
CA ILE A 369 3.75 24.24 -19.55
C ILE A 369 4.25 23.43 -18.36
N CYS A 370 5.56 23.47 -18.14
CA CYS A 370 6.24 22.80 -17.03
C CYS A 370 6.99 23.86 -16.23
N PRO A 371 6.34 24.53 -15.26
CA PRO A 371 6.98 25.59 -14.49
C PRO A 371 8.04 25.00 -13.55
N ALA A 372 9.29 25.01 -14.01
CA ALA A 372 10.46 24.58 -13.24
C ALA A 372 11.53 25.69 -13.30
N GLY A 373 11.89 26.27 -12.16
CA GLY A 373 12.92 27.30 -12.07
C GLY A 373 12.55 28.65 -12.70
N THR A 374 13.56 29.43 -13.10
CA THR A 374 13.41 30.79 -13.67
C THR A 374 13.06 30.79 -15.15
N GLU A 375 13.51 29.78 -15.90
CA GLU A 375 13.13 29.56 -17.30
C GLU A 375 12.43 28.20 -17.40
N ALA A 376 11.15 28.22 -17.77
CA ALA A 376 10.38 26.99 -17.89
C ALA A 376 10.89 26.18 -19.09
N PRO A 377 11.25 24.90 -18.92
CA PRO A 377 11.65 24.05 -20.03
C PRO A 377 10.50 23.86 -21.02
N TYR A 378 10.86 23.51 -22.26
CA TYR A 378 9.89 23.01 -23.21
C TYR A 378 9.32 21.70 -22.69
N CYS A 379 8.01 21.52 -22.82
CA CYS A 379 7.37 20.29 -22.38
C CYS A 379 6.24 19.90 -23.33
N SER A 380 5.93 18.61 -23.32
CA SER A 380 4.77 18.06 -24.02
C SER A 380 4.16 16.96 -23.17
N VAL A 381 2.87 16.71 -23.39
CA VAL A 381 2.18 15.58 -22.77
C VAL A 381 1.21 14.97 -23.77
N ALA A 382 1.19 13.64 -23.81
CA ALA A 382 0.28 12.85 -24.61
C ALA A 382 -0.30 11.70 -23.78
N HIS A 383 -1.42 11.16 -24.24
CA HIS A 383 -2.07 10.04 -23.59
C HIS A 383 -2.84 9.20 -24.59
N ASP A 384 -3.02 7.92 -24.30
CA ASP A 384 -3.94 7.04 -25.00
C ASP A 384 -4.91 6.38 -23.98
N ARG A 385 -5.40 5.17 -24.27
CA ARG A 385 -6.28 4.43 -23.35
C ARG A 385 -5.51 3.79 -22.18
N ARG A 386 -4.20 3.66 -22.27
CA ARG A 386 -3.35 2.94 -21.32
C ARG A 386 -2.35 3.83 -20.62
N PHE A 387 -1.72 4.77 -21.32
CA PHE A 387 -0.61 5.56 -20.83
C PHE A 387 -0.92 7.05 -20.84
N VAL A 388 -0.23 7.75 -19.94
CA VAL A 388 -0.02 9.19 -19.98
C VAL A 388 1.48 9.42 -19.90
N VAL A 389 2.04 10.19 -20.84
CA VAL A 389 3.47 10.46 -20.90
C VAL A 389 3.69 11.96 -20.99
N ALA A 390 4.42 12.52 -20.02
CA ALA A 390 4.86 13.90 -19.98
C ALA A 390 6.38 13.97 -20.08
N VAL A 391 6.89 14.85 -20.93
CA VAL A 391 8.32 15.03 -21.19
C VAL A 391 8.72 16.49 -21.07
N ALA A 392 9.96 16.74 -20.65
CA ALA A 392 10.57 18.07 -20.66
C ALA A 392 11.95 18.02 -21.32
N ALA A 393 12.33 19.07 -22.04
CA ALA A 393 13.60 19.18 -22.76
C ALA A 393 14.12 20.62 -22.76
N GLY A 394 15.42 20.78 -23.06
CA GLY A 394 16.06 22.09 -23.21
C GLY A 394 15.68 22.83 -24.50
N GLY A 395 15.12 22.12 -25.49
CA GLY A 395 14.63 22.67 -26.76
C GLY A 395 13.21 22.20 -27.08
N PRO A 396 12.57 22.71 -28.16
CA PRO A 396 11.22 22.32 -28.55
C PRO A 396 11.06 20.80 -28.63
N VAL A 397 10.03 20.28 -27.97
CA VAL A 397 9.76 18.84 -27.88
C VAL A 397 8.28 18.57 -28.09
N GLY A 398 7.99 17.49 -28.81
CA GLY A 398 6.67 16.88 -28.92
C GLY A 398 6.74 15.43 -28.48
N VAL A 399 5.70 14.95 -27.81
CA VAL A 399 5.53 13.52 -27.50
C VAL A 399 4.16 13.10 -28.02
N ASP A 400 4.11 11.89 -28.54
CA ASP A 400 2.89 11.23 -28.97
C ASP A 400 2.85 9.80 -28.42
N VAL A 401 1.65 9.26 -28.20
CA VAL A 401 1.44 7.91 -27.68
C VAL A 401 0.39 7.24 -28.55
N GLU A 402 0.84 6.25 -29.31
CA GLU A 402 -0.02 5.47 -30.21
C GLU A 402 0.07 3.98 -29.88
N PRO A 403 -1.04 3.23 -30.01
CA PRO A 403 -0.98 1.78 -29.97
C PRO A 403 -0.20 1.30 -31.20
N VAL A 404 0.91 0.61 -30.96
CA VAL A 404 1.57 -0.16 -32.02
C VAL A 404 0.65 -1.35 -32.31
N ALA A 405 0.18 -1.49 -33.55
CA ALA A 405 -0.52 -2.70 -33.96
C ALA A 405 0.37 -3.91 -33.63
N ASP A 406 -0.20 -4.99 -33.06
CA ASP A 406 0.57 -6.21 -32.81
C ASP A 406 1.34 -6.58 -34.09
N PRO A 407 2.67 -6.77 -34.02
CA PRO A 407 3.45 -7.22 -35.16
C PRO A 407 3.04 -8.61 -35.64
#